data_AF-A0A7D9JXM8-F1
#
_entry.id   AF-A0A7D9JXM8-F1
#
_cell.length_a   1.000
_cell.length_b   1.000
_cell.length_c   1.000
_cell.angle_alpha   90.00
_cell.angle_beta   90.00
_cell.angle_gamma   90.00
#
_symmetry.space_group_name_H-M   'P 1'
#
loop_
_entity.id
_entity.type
_entity.pdbx_description
1 polymer ?
#
loop_
_entity_poly.entity_id
_entity_poly.type
_entity_poly.pdbx_seq_one_letter_code
_entity_poly.pdbx_strand_id
1 'polypeptide(L)'
;MSKQQSHALRNLKKDKDITIVPADKGRAIVVMNTDDYDRKISDLLLDKKTYLRITDRRRNPTSKVEQDLNKLLRDIKSERSHNDNNLPQINEKLYDHLHCSSASPATFYGLPKIHKPDIPL
;
A
#
# COMPACT_ATOMS: atom_id res chain seq x y z
N MET A 1 -11.58 -33.14 2.81
CA MET A 1 -12.59 -32.32 2.11
C MET A 1 -13.55 -33.24 1.38
N SER A 2 -14.81 -33.30 1.83
CA SER A 2 -15.83 -34.13 1.20
C SER A 2 -16.31 -33.52 -0.13
N LYS A 3 -16.96 -34.33 -0.99
CA LYS A 3 -17.57 -33.83 -2.23
C LYS A 3 -18.58 -32.70 -1.98
N GLN A 4 -19.35 -32.80 -0.90
CA GLN A 4 -20.33 -31.80 -0.49
C GLN A 4 -19.65 -30.48 -0.08
N GLN A 5 -18.59 -30.55 0.75
CA GLN A 5 -17.83 -29.36 1.15
C GLN A 5 -17.21 -28.66 -0.05
N SER A 6 -16.59 -29.41 -0.97
CA SER A 6 -16.02 -28.86 -2.21
C SER A 6 -17.10 -28.27 -3.14
N HIS A 7 -18.31 -28.80 -3.13
CA HIS A 7 -19.43 -28.22 -3.88
C HIS A 7 -19.90 -26.92 -3.23
N ALA A 8 -20.07 -26.89 -1.91
CA ALA A 8 -20.45 -25.70 -1.16
C ALA A 8 -19.46 -24.54 -1.36
N LEU A 9 -18.15 -24.79 -1.25
CA LEU A 9 -17.13 -23.74 -1.49
C LEU A 9 -17.14 -23.24 -2.93
N ARG A 10 -17.43 -24.11 -3.91
CA ARG A 10 -17.56 -23.69 -5.32
C ARG A 10 -18.79 -22.82 -5.55
N ASN A 11 -19.88 -23.08 -4.84
CA ASN A 11 -21.07 -22.24 -4.91
C ASN A 11 -20.82 -20.91 -4.20
N LEU A 12 -20.20 -20.93 -3.01
CA LEU A 12 -19.83 -19.73 -2.26
C LEU A 12 -18.89 -18.81 -3.07
N LYS A 13 -17.91 -19.38 -3.78
CA LYS A 13 -17.01 -18.60 -4.65
C LYS A 13 -17.73 -17.93 -5.85
N LYS A 14 -18.87 -18.47 -6.27
CA LYS A 14 -19.65 -17.94 -7.41
C LYS A 14 -20.67 -16.89 -7.00
N ASP A 15 -21.01 -16.83 -5.73
CA ASP A 15 -21.90 -15.84 -5.17
C ASP A 15 -21.23 -14.46 -5.25
N LYS A 16 -21.87 -13.52 -5.95
CA LYS A 16 -21.36 -12.16 -6.16
C LYS A 16 -21.87 -11.18 -5.12
N ASP A 17 -22.90 -11.55 -4.37
CA ASP A 17 -23.53 -10.70 -3.37
C ASP A 17 -22.73 -10.72 -2.06
N ILE A 18 -21.76 -11.62 -1.94
CA ILE A 18 -20.83 -11.73 -0.81
C ILE A 18 -19.39 -11.43 -1.22
N THR A 19 -18.70 -10.70 -0.35
CA THR A 19 -17.26 -10.46 -0.42
C THR A 19 -16.58 -11.19 0.73
N ILE A 20 -15.55 -11.96 0.40
CA ILE A 20 -14.75 -12.75 1.36
C ILE A 20 -13.30 -12.28 1.27
N VAL A 21 -12.82 -11.62 2.32
CA VAL A 21 -11.47 -11.04 2.40
C VAL A 21 -10.79 -11.38 3.72
N PRO A 22 -9.45 -11.47 3.77
CA PRO A 22 -8.75 -11.61 5.04
C PRO A 22 -8.91 -10.34 5.89
N ALA A 23 -9.01 -10.51 7.20
CA ALA A 23 -8.91 -9.40 8.13
C ALA A 23 -7.46 -8.90 8.21
N ASP A 24 -7.28 -7.62 8.51
CA ASP A 24 -5.96 -7.01 8.68
C ASP A 24 -5.13 -7.63 9.82
N LYS A 25 -5.82 -8.07 10.88
CA LYS A 25 -5.19 -8.67 12.07
C LYS A 25 -6.01 -9.87 12.57
N GLY A 26 -5.35 -10.74 13.32
CA GLY A 26 -5.99 -11.87 13.99
C GLY A 26 -6.13 -13.14 13.16
N ARG A 27 -5.55 -13.20 11.94
CA ARG A 27 -5.65 -14.36 11.02
C ARG A 27 -7.10 -14.81 10.78
N ALA A 28 -8.02 -13.86 10.75
CA ALA A 28 -9.44 -14.09 10.53
C ALA A 28 -9.82 -13.84 9.06
N ILE A 29 -10.99 -14.33 8.68
CA ILE A 29 -11.64 -14.04 7.40
C ILE A 29 -12.92 -13.28 7.70
N VAL A 30 -13.21 -12.26 6.90
CA VAL A 30 -14.45 -11.50 6.97
C VAL A 30 -15.32 -11.85 5.78
N VAL A 31 -16.59 -12.11 6.06
CA VAL A 31 -17.65 -12.32 5.06
C VAL A 31 -18.65 -11.19 5.23
N MET A 32 -18.96 -10.47 4.16
CA MET A 32 -19.93 -9.37 4.17
C MET A 32 -20.63 -9.22 2.83
N ASN A 33 -21.74 -8.46 2.80
CA ASN A 33 -22.39 -8.10 1.54
C ASN A 33 -21.44 -7.28 0.66
N THR A 34 -21.40 -7.57 -0.62
CA THR A 34 -20.56 -6.88 -1.60
C THR A 34 -20.93 -5.39 -1.70
N ASP A 35 -22.22 -5.05 -1.73
CA ASP A 35 -22.65 -3.65 -1.79
C ASP A 35 -22.18 -2.84 -0.57
N ASP A 36 -22.19 -3.46 0.62
CA ASP A 36 -21.69 -2.83 1.83
C ASP A 36 -20.17 -2.63 1.77
N TYR A 37 -19.44 -3.64 1.29
CA TYR A 37 -17.99 -3.56 1.09
C TYR A 37 -17.66 -2.41 0.12
N ASP A 38 -18.25 -2.40 -1.06
CA ASP A 38 -17.97 -1.42 -2.12
C ASP A 38 -18.30 0.01 -1.69
N ARG A 39 -19.42 0.21 -0.98
CA ARG A 39 -19.77 1.50 -0.39
C ARG A 39 -18.70 1.99 0.59
N LYS A 40 -18.28 1.13 1.52
CA LYS A 40 -17.26 1.48 2.53
C LYS A 40 -15.89 1.75 1.90
N ILE A 41 -15.50 0.97 0.90
CA ILE A 41 -14.28 1.23 0.12
C ILE A 41 -14.37 2.60 -0.55
N SER A 42 -15.52 2.90 -1.17
CA SER A 42 -15.74 4.18 -1.84
C SER A 42 -15.69 5.35 -0.87
N ASP A 43 -16.33 5.23 0.29
CA ASP A 43 -16.31 6.26 1.33
C ASP A 43 -14.87 6.58 1.80
N LEU A 44 -14.03 5.55 1.97
CA LEU A 44 -12.62 5.71 2.32
C LEU A 44 -11.82 6.40 1.20
N LEU A 45 -11.99 5.96 -0.05
CA LEU A 45 -11.21 6.47 -1.19
C LEU A 45 -11.67 7.86 -1.67
N LEU A 46 -12.89 8.27 -1.31
CA LEU A 46 -13.42 9.60 -1.61
C LEU A 46 -13.00 10.66 -0.58
N ASP A 47 -12.31 10.28 0.50
CA ASP A 47 -11.74 11.24 1.45
C ASP A 47 -10.64 12.09 0.81
N LYS A 48 -11.01 13.31 0.41
CA LYS A 48 -10.11 14.29 -0.20
C LYS A 48 -9.12 14.93 0.80
N LYS A 49 -9.27 14.70 2.10
CA LYS A 49 -8.29 15.15 3.09
C LYS A 49 -7.06 14.24 3.09
N THR A 50 -7.26 12.95 2.88
CA THR A 50 -6.18 11.94 2.88
C THR A 50 -5.70 11.60 1.47
N TYR A 51 -6.62 11.48 0.51
CA TYR A 51 -6.32 11.01 -0.84
C TYR A 51 -6.49 12.11 -1.90
N LEU A 52 -5.62 12.06 -2.91
CA LEU A 52 -5.76 12.85 -4.13
C LEU A 52 -5.92 11.91 -5.32
N ARG A 53 -6.91 12.22 -6.17
CA ARG A 53 -7.12 11.45 -7.40
C ARG A 53 -5.94 11.68 -8.33
N ILE A 54 -5.35 10.59 -8.81
CA ILE A 54 -4.32 10.64 -9.84
C ILE A 54 -4.98 11.08 -11.15
N THR A 55 -4.72 12.32 -11.55
CA THR A 55 -5.20 12.92 -12.82
C THR A 55 -4.14 12.88 -13.93
N ASP A 56 -2.90 12.54 -13.58
CA ASP A 56 -1.81 12.41 -14.53
C ASP A 56 -2.00 11.19 -15.45
N ARG A 57 -1.72 11.36 -16.74
CA ARG A 57 -1.71 10.27 -17.72
C ARG A 57 -0.69 9.18 -17.39
N ARG A 58 0.36 9.51 -16.63
CA ARG A 58 1.48 8.61 -16.30
C ARG A 58 1.13 7.46 -15.36
N ARG A 59 -0.09 7.39 -14.80
CA ARG A 59 -0.59 6.40 -13.80
C ARG A 59 0.20 6.34 -12.48
N ASN A 60 1.48 6.70 -12.50
CA ASN A 60 2.38 6.75 -11.35
C ASN A 60 2.88 8.20 -11.14
N PRO A 61 2.43 8.88 -10.07
CA PRO A 61 2.82 10.26 -9.78
C PRO A 61 4.12 10.38 -8.94
N THR A 62 4.90 9.32 -8.75
CA THR A 62 6.07 9.33 -7.85
C THR A 62 7.34 9.93 -8.44
N SER A 63 7.41 10.15 -9.76
CA SER A 63 8.67 10.54 -10.42
C SER A 63 9.30 11.80 -9.83
N LYS A 64 8.48 12.78 -9.41
CA LYS A 64 8.99 14.01 -8.81
C LYS A 64 9.62 13.74 -7.43
N VAL A 65 8.93 12.95 -6.60
CA VAL A 65 9.42 12.55 -5.28
C VAL A 65 10.70 11.71 -5.40
N GLU A 66 10.78 10.80 -6.37
CA GLU A 66 11.97 10.01 -6.67
C GLU A 66 13.16 10.90 -7.06
N GLN A 67 12.94 11.88 -7.93
CA GLN A 67 13.98 12.84 -8.32
C GLN A 67 14.46 13.67 -7.13
N ASP A 68 13.54 14.15 -6.29
CA ASP A 68 13.87 14.98 -5.13
C ASP A 68 14.65 14.17 -4.08
N LEU A 69 14.27 12.91 -3.83
CA LEU A 69 15.00 12.00 -2.96
C LEU A 69 16.41 11.72 -3.50
N ASN A 70 16.54 11.36 -4.78
CA ASN A 70 17.83 11.05 -5.37
C ASN A 70 18.74 12.28 -5.44
N LYS A 71 18.18 13.48 -5.59
CA LYS A 71 18.93 14.73 -5.47
C LYS A 71 19.46 14.89 -4.04
N LEU A 72 18.60 14.75 -3.03
CA LEU A 72 18.99 14.83 -1.62
C LEU A 72 20.11 13.83 -1.28
N LEU A 73 20.01 12.59 -1.76
CA LEU A 73 21.05 11.57 -1.55
C LEU A 73 22.39 11.94 -2.21
N ARG A 74 22.37 12.60 -3.37
CA ARG A 74 23.59 13.09 -4.03
C ARG A 74 24.21 14.25 -3.25
N ASP A 75 23.38 15.16 -2.77
CA ASP A 75 23.82 16.31 -1.97
C ASP A 75 24.51 15.80 -0.70
N ILE A 76 23.87 14.88 0.04
CA ILE A 76 24.46 14.22 1.22
C ILE A 76 25.77 13.49 0.87
N LYS A 77 25.82 12.74 -0.23
CA LYS A 77 27.05 12.04 -0.66
C LYS A 77 28.21 13.00 -0.95
N SER A 78 27.90 14.22 -1.43
CA SER A 78 28.91 15.24 -1.73
C SER A 78 29.47 15.93 -0.49
N GLU A 79 28.76 15.84 0.64
CA GLU A 79 29.18 16.37 1.92
C GLU A 79 30.27 15.51 2.57
N ARG A 80 31.12 16.17 3.37
CA ARG A 80 32.13 15.49 4.19
C ARG A 80 31.53 15.02 5.50
N SER A 81 32.06 13.91 6.01
CA SER A 81 31.65 13.40 7.31
C SER A 81 31.95 14.41 8.42
N HIS A 82 30.96 14.67 9.28
CA HIS A 82 31.14 15.52 10.45
C HIS A 82 32.18 14.99 11.44
N ASN A 83 32.45 13.68 11.42
CA ASN A 83 33.40 13.04 12.32
C ASN A 83 34.81 12.89 11.70
N ASP A 84 34.92 12.87 10.38
CA ASP A 84 36.18 12.77 9.66
C ASP A 84 36.08 13.46 8.29
N ASN A 85 36.72 14.62 8.16
CA ASN A 85 36.70 15.43 6.94
C ASN A 85 37.29 14.73 5.70
N ASN A 86 38.02 13.62 5.88
CA ASN A 86 38.56 12.83 4.77
C ASN A 86 37.55 11.85 4.19
N LEU A 87 36.49 11.53 4.94
CA LEU A 87 35.46 10.58 4.51
C LEU A 87 34.23 11.33 3.97
N PRO A 88 33.51 10.73 2.99
CA PRO A 88 32.20 11.23 2.62
C PRO A 88 31.19 10.95 3.74
N GLN A 89 30.15 11.76 3.82
CA GLN A 89 29.06 11.58 4.78
C GLN A 89 28.34 10.22 4.60
N ILE A 90 28.18 9.77 3.34
CA ILE A 90 27.75 8.41 3.01
C ILE A 90 28.69 7.81 1.95
N ASN A 91 28.98 6.51 2.08
CA ASN A 91 29.80 5.80 1.09
C ASN A 91 28.96 5.36 -0.13
N GLU A 92 29.65 4.96 -1.21
CA GLU A 92 29.02 4.51 -2.45
C GLU A 92 27.99 3.40 -2.24
N LYS A 93 28.37 2.38 -1.46
CA LYS A 93 27.53 1.20 -1.22
C LYS A 93 26.21 1.57 -0.53
N LEU A 94 26.26 2.48 0.43
CA LEU A 94 25.07 2.97 1.13
C LEU A 94 24.23 3.87 0.21
N TYR A 95 24.87 4.74 -0.58
CA TYR A 95 24.18 5.55 -1.58
C TYR A 95 23.39 4.67 -2.56
N ASP A 96 24.02 3.66 -3.14
CA ASP A 96 23.36 2.74 -4.09
C ASP A 96 22.21 1.96 -3.45
N HIS A 97 22.34 1.60 -2.16
CA HIS A 97 21.29 0.92 -1.43
C HIS A 97 20.06 1.82 -1.16
N LEU A 98 20.29 3.11 -0.95
CA LEU A 98 19.22 4.09 -0.68
C LEU A 98 18.65 4.70 -1.96
N HIS A 99 19.38 4.64 -3.08
CA HIS A 99 18.97 5.21 -4.36
C HIS A 99 17.66 4.58 -4.84
N CYS A 100 16.68 5.43 -5.16
CA CYS A 100 15.38 4.99 -5.61
C CYS A 100 15.30 4.97 -7.14
N SER A 101 14.82 3.89 -7.74
CA SER A 101 14.72 3.74 -9.20
C SER A 101 13.36 3.25 -9.71
N SER A 102 12.44 2.94 -8.78
CA SER A 102 11.16 2.30 -9.10
C SER A 102 10.09 2.63 -8.07
N ALA A 103 9.99 3.91 -7.67
CA ALA A 103 8.97 4.32 -6.71
C ALA A 103 7.55 4.09 -7.26
N SER A 104 6.65 3.54 -6.45
CA SER A 104 5.22 3.41 -6.76
C SER A 104 4.38 4.05 -5.65
N PRO A 105 3.17 4.57 -5.96
CA PRO A 105 2.30 5.12 -4.94
C PRO A 105 1.85 4.00 -3.99
N ALA A 106 1.52 4.37 -2.76
CA ALA A 106 0.98 3.42 -1.80
C ALA A 106 -0.29 2.75 -2.34
N THR A 107 -0.36 1.43 -2.21
CA THR A 107 -1.51 0.64 -2.65
C THR A 107 -2.53 0.53 -1.53
N PHE A 108 -3.79 0.78 -1.86
CA PHE A 108 -4.90 0.54 -0.96
C PHE A 108 -5.32 -0.94 -1.04
N TYR A 109 -5.31 -1.65 0.10
CA TYR A 109 -5.56 -3.10 0.15
C TYR A 109 -7.00 -3.48 0.52
N GLY A 110 -7.80 -2.57 1.06
CA GLY A 110 -9.21 -2.87 1.44
C GLY A 110 -9.37 -3.98 2.48
N LEU A 111 -8.45 -4.10 3.45
CA LEU A 111 -8.52 -5.15 4.47
C LEU A 111 -9.27 -4.69 5.73
N PRO A 112 -10.32 -5.42 6.17
CA PRO A 112 -11.10 -5.03 7.34
C PRO A 112 -10.33 -5.00 8.65
N LYS A 113 -10.45 -3.88 9.38
CA LYS A 113 -9.85 -3.67 10.70
C LYS A 113 -10.75 -4.15 11.85
N ILE A 114 -11.00 -5.46 11.96
CA ILE A 114 -11.87 -6.07 13.01
C ILE A 114 -11.49 -5.78 14.48
N HIS A 115 -10.33 -5.16 14.71
CA HIS A 115 -9.82 -4.78 16.03
C HIS A 115 -10.05 -3.30 16.38
N LYS A 116 -10.79 -2.55 15.55
CA LYS A 116 -11.14 -1.15 15.78
C LYS A 116 -12.65 -1.02 15.94
N PRO A 117 -13.14 -0.14 16.84
CA PRO A 117 -14.58 0.12 16.99
C PRO A 117 -15.14 0.82 15.77
N ASP A 118 -16.40 0.53 15.42
CA ASP A 118 -17.20 1.21 14.39
C ASP A 118 -16.60 1.23 12.96
N ILE A 119 -15.65 0.34 12.65
CA ILE A 119 -15.01 0.26 11.34
C ILE A 119 -15.31 -1.10 10.71
N PRO A 120 -16.07 -1.14 9.60
CA PRO A 120 -16.35 -2.39 8.92
C PRO A 120 -15.30 -2.75 7.87
N LEU A 121 -14.38 -1.83 7.59
CA LEU A 121 -13.27 -1.90 6.64
C LEU A 121 -12.10 -1.06 7.13
#